data_AF-U9T1R5-F1
#
_entry.id   AF-U9T1R5-F1
#
_cell.length_a   1.000
_cell.length_b   1.000
_cell.length_c   1.000
_cell.angle_alpha   90.00
_cell.angle_beta   90.00
_cell.angle_gamma   90.00
#
_symmetry.space_group_name_H-M   'P 1'
#
loop_
_entity.id
_entity.type
_entity.pdbx_description
1 polymer ?
#
loop_
_entity_poly.entity_id
_entity_poly.type
_entity_poly.pdbx_seq_one_letter_code
_entity_poly.pdbx_strand_id
1 'polypeptide(L)'
;SYVLAKFITQDGSVDCYPGQVQFFFSHKVDLPDGELEHNLAFIRWYQPVNSRYYFSIEDDEICNVELWGTEFYPEGRDCIIPVHNILSRFVPIKYKISDRKN
;
A
#
# COMPACT_ATOMS: atom_id res chain seq x y z
N SER A 1 -1.30 5.29 9.54
CA SER A 1 -2.40 4.49 8.95
C SER A 1 -1.85 3.46 7.99
N TYR A 2 -2.56 2.35 7.78
CA TYR A 2 -2.19 1.31 6.82
C TYR A 2 -3.11 1.36 5.61
N VAL A 3 -2.54 1.37 4.42
CA VAL A 3 -3.27 1.67 3.18
C VAL A 3 -2.87 0.76 2.04
N LEU A 4 -3.81 0.45 1.16
CA LEU A 4 -3.54 -0.08 -0.18
C LEU A 4 -3.57 1.08 -1.16
N ALA A 5 -2.59 1.15 -2.05
CA ALA A 5 -2.50 2.18 -3.07
C ALA A 5 -1.97 1.60 -4.37
N LYS A 6 -2.32 2.25 -5.48
CA LYS A 6 -1.77 1.88 -6.79
C LYS A 6 -0.35 2.37 -6.92
N PHE A 7 0.53 1.46 -7.30
CA PHE A 7 1.94 1.70 -7.53
C PHE A 7 2.29 1.28 -8.96
N ILE A 8 3.07 2.11 -9.66
CA ILE A 8 3.63 1.77 -10.97
C ILE A 8 5.00 1.16 -10.72
N THR A 9 5.14 -0.13 -10.99
CA THR A 9 6.42 -0.83 -10.86
C THR A 9 7.38 -0.41 -11.98
N GLN A 10 8.67 -0.78 -11.85
CA GLN A 10 9.69 -0.40 -12.84
C GLN A 10 9.43 -0.95 -14.25
N ASP A 11 8.68 -2.06 -14.36
CA ASP A 11 8.28 -2.63 -15.66
C ASP A 11 7.04 -1.94 -16.27
N GLY A 12 6.49 -0.93 -15.59
CA GLY A 12 5.32 -0.17 -16.02
C GLY A 12 3.98 -0.83 -15.66
N SER A 13 3.98 -1.99 -15.00
CA SER A 13 2.75 -2.58 -14.49
C SER A 13 2.18 -1.78 -13.32
N VAL A 14 0.86 -1.66 -13.28
CA VAL A 14 0.15 -1.06 -12.15
C VAL A 14 -0.33 -2.16 -11.24
N ASP A 15 0.20 -2.18 -10.02
CA ASP A 15 -0.18 -3.17 -9.01
C ASP A 15 -0.56 -2.47 -7.70
N CYS A 16 -1.33 -3.15 -6.86
CA CYS A 16 -1.77 -2.65 -5.57
C CYS A 16 -0.76 -3.08 -4.50
N TYR A 17 -0.15 -2.11 -3.84
CA TYR A 17 0.80 -2.36 -2.77
C TYR A 17 0.28 -1.87 -1.42
N PRO A 18 0.44 -2.67 -0.35
CA PRO A 18 0.21 -2.20 0.99
C PRO A 18 1.39 -1.36 1.47
N GLY A 19 1.06 -0.30 2.19
CA GLY A 19 2.05 0.53 2.84
C GLY A 19 1.54 1.15 4.11
N GLN A 20 2.48 1.70 4.88
CA GLN A 20 2.21 2.46 6.08
C GLN A 20 2.45 3.94 5.80
N VAL A 21 1.37 4.74 5.88
CA VAL A 21 1.47 6.19 5.85
C VAL A 21 2.23 6.67 7.08
N GLN A 22 3.32 7.41 6.85
CA GLN A 22 4.08 8.07 7.90
C GLN A 22 3.51 9.46 8.20
N PHE A 23 3.24 10.26 7.17
CA PHE A 23 2.64 11.58 7.29
C PHE A 23 1.94 12.02 6.00
N PHE A 24 1.01 12.95 6.14
CA PHE A 24 0.34 13.66 5.05
C PHE A 24 0.88 15.09 5.00
N PHE A 25 0.96 15.66 3.80
CA PHE A 25 1.41 17.04 3.61
C PHE A 25 0.78 17.64 2.35
N SER A 26 0.63 18.96 2.35
CA SER A 26 0.23 19.72 1.17
C SER A 26 1.47 20.31 0.50
N HIS A 27 1.46 20.34 -0.83
CA HIS A 27 2.45 21.05 -1.63
C HIS A 27 1.74 21.99 -2.61
N LYS A 28 2.18 23.24 -2.65
CA LYS A 28 1.64 24.27 -3.56
C LYS A 28 2.58 24.44 -4.75
N VAL A 29 2.02 24.43 -5.94
CA VAL A 29 2.74 24.59 -7.20
C VAL A 29 2.18 25.81 -7.92
N ASP A 30 3.04 26.76 -8.24
CA ASP A 30 2.68 27.91 -9.09
C ASP A 30 2.64 27.46 -10.56
N LEU A 31 1.44 27.39 -11.12
CA LEU A 31 1.23 27.12 -12.54
C LEU A 31 0.87 28.43 -13.26
N PRO A 32 1.02 28.50 -14.60
CA PRO A 32 0.61 29.67 -15.38
C PRO A 32 -0.85 30.09 -15.17
N ASP A 33 -1.71 29.12 -14.84
CA ASP A 33 -3.14 29.30 -14.60
C ASP A 33 -3.49 29.60 -13.13
N GLY A 34 -2.50 29.64 -12.23
CA GLY A 34 -2.66 29.92 -10.80
C GLY A 34 -1.93 28.94 -9.87
N GLU A 35 -1.93 29.26 -8.57
CA GLU A 35 -1.41 28.36 -7.53
C GLU A 35 -2.34 27.15 -7.35
N LEU A 36 -1.78 25.95 -7.43
CA LEU A 36 -2.50 24.70 -7.21
C LEU A 36 -1.94 23.95 -5.99
N GLU A 37 -2.83 23.60 -5.06
CA GLU A 37 -2.49 22.81 -3.88
C GLU A 37 -2.72 21.31 -4.12
N HIS A 38 -1.69 20.51 -3.85
CA HIS A 38 -1.71 19.05 -3.95
C HIS A 38 -1.56 18.40 -2.57
N ASN A 39 -2.51 17.55 -2.21
CA ASN A 39 -2.42 16.72 -1.01
C ASN A 39 -1.65 15.43 -1.31
N LEU A 40 -0.56 15.23 -0.59
CA LEU A 40 0.38 14.13 -0.75
C LEU A 40 0.49 13.30 0.55
N ALA A 41 0.88 12.04 0.40
CA ALA A 41 1.17 11.14 1.48
C ALA A 41 2.58 10.56 1.30
N PHE A 42 3.35 10.50 2.39
CA PHE A 42 4.57 9.72 2.44
C PHE A 42 4.28 8.32 3.01
N ILE A 43 4.57 7.28 2.24
CA ILE A 43 4.21 5.89 2.52
C ILE A 43 5.47 5.02 2.45
N ARG A 44 5.67 4.20 3.48
CA ARG A 44 6.65 3.10 3.45
C ARG A 44 5.97 1.83 2.95
N TRP A 45 6.49 1.24 1.88
CA TRP A 45 5.89 0.10 1.20
C TRP A 45 6.42 -1.22 1.74
N TYR A 46 5.52 -2.17 2.02
CA TYR A 46 5.94 -3.51 2.42
C TYR A 46 6.50 -4.28 1.22
N GLN A 47 7.55 -5.06 1.47
CA GLN A 47 8.09 -5.99 0.48
C GLN A 47 7.18 -7.23 0.38
N PRO A 48 6.89 -7.72 -0.83
CA PRO A 48 6.19 -8.97 -1.01
C PRO A 48 7.06 -10.11 -0.48
N VAL A 49 6.42 -11.14 0.08
CA VAL A 49 7.07 -12.44 0.28
C VAL A 49 7.08 -13.17 -1.07
N ASN A 50 7.90 -14.22 -1.22
CA ASN A 50 7.97 -15.07 -2.43
C ASN A 50 6.59 -15.54 -2.94
N SER A 51 5.54 -15.52 -2.12
CA SER A 51 4.17 -15.82 -2.52
C SER A 51 3.19 -14.90 -1.81
N ARG A 52 2.37 -14.17 -2.59
CA ARG A 52 1.16 -13.49 -2.11
C ARG A 52 0.07 -14.54 -1.97
N TYR A 53 -0.44 -14.72 -0.75
CA TYR A 53 -1.54 -15.64 -0.49
C TYR A 53 -2.83 -14.85 -0.38
N TYR A 54 -3.86 -15.30 -1.10
CA TYR A 54 -5.22 -14.81 -1.00
C TYR A 54 -6.06 -15.88 -0.28
N PHE A 55 -6.74 -15.50 0.79
CA PHE A 55 -7.71 -16.38 1.43
C PHE A 55 -9.12 -15.91 1.08
N SER A 56 -9.98 -16.85 0.69
CA SER A 56 -11.43 -16.66 0.60
C SER A 56 -12.09 -17.60 1.61
N ILE A 57 -13.04 -17.09 2.39
CA ILE A 57 -13.90 -17.92 3.23
C ILE A 57 -15.14 -18.26 2.39
N GLU A 58 -15.50 -19.54 2.33
CA GLU A 58 -16.72 -20.04 1.68
C GLU A 58 -17.96 -19.58 2.47
N ASP A 59 -18.37 -18.32 2.29
CA ASP A 59 -19.76 -17.81 2.36
C ASP A 59 -19.74 -16.27 2.50
N ASP A 60 -20.10 -15.58 1.40
CA ASP A 60 -20.64 -14.21 1.24
C ASP A 60 -20.00 -12.98 1.92
N GLU A 61 -18.94 -13.11 2.72
CA GLU A 61 -18.09 -11.98 3.12
C GLU A 61 -16.66 -12.17 2.58
N ILE A 62 -16.36 -11.45 1.49
CA ILE A 62 -15.03 -11.43 0.87
C ILE A 62 -14.06 -10.71 1.81
N CYS A 63 -13.53 -11.43 2.79
CA CYS A 63 -12.39 -10.95 3.57
C CYS A 63 -11.13 -11.14 2.72
N ASN A 64 -10.70 -10.09 2.02
CA ASN A 64 -9.43 -10.06 1.29
C ASN A 64 -8.28 -10.07 2.30
N VAL A 65 -7.92 -11.26 2.79
CA VAL A 65 -6.73 -11.44 3.63
C VAL A 65 -5.54 -11.68 2.71
N GLU A 66 -4.55 -10.79 2.81
CA GLU A 66 -3.28 -10.91 2.10
C GLU A 66 -2.13 -11.04 3.09
N LEU A 67 -1.16 -11.90 2.76
CA LEU A 67 0.08 -12.04 3.52
C LEU A 67 1.21 -11.27 2.86
N TRP A 68 1.84 -10.40 3.64
CA TRP A 68 2.95 -9.55 3.22
C TRP A 68 4.14 -9.67 4.17
N GLY A 69 5.34 -9.37 3.65
CA GLY A 69 6.54 -9.34 4.47
C GLY A 69 6.48 -8.21 5.50
N THR A 70 7.25 -8.34 6.56
CA THR A 70 7.41 -7.25 7.55
C THR A 70 8.46 -6.24 7.16
N GLU A 71 9.30 -6.57 6.17
CA GLU A 71 10.34 -5.70 5.64
C GLU A 71 9.76 -4.65 4.71
N PHE A 72 10.41 -3.49 4.69
CA PHE A 72 10.02 -2.36 3.84
C PHE A 72 11.00 -2.20 2.69
N TYR A 73 10.49 -1.72 1.55
CA TYR A 73 11.36 -1.19 0.51
C TYR A 73 12.15 0.02 1.03
N PRO A 74 13.37 0.26 0.51
CA PRO A 74 14.11 1.47 0.80
C PRO A 74 13.30 2.72 0.47
N GLU A 75 13.47 3.76 1.29
CA GLU A 75 12.80 5.03 1.06
C GLU A 75 13.32 5.68 -0.23
N GLY A 76 12.41 6.22 -1.03
CA GLY A 76 12.73 6.82 -2.31
C GLY A 76 11.64 7.73 -2.82
N ARG A 77 11.76 8.20 -4.08
CA ARG A 77 10.77 9.05 -4.74
C ARG A 77 9.36 8.43 -4.75
N ASP A 78 9.34 7.11 -4.87
CA ASP A 78 8.18 6.25 -4.93
C ASP A 78 7.38 6.17 -3.63
N CYS A 79 7.93 6.70 -2.52
CA CYS A 79 7.23 6.82 -1.25
C CYS A 79 6.24 7.99 -1.20
N ILE A 80 6.32 8.94 -2.14
CA ILE A 80 5.42 10.10 -2.17
C ILE A 80 4.36 9.86 -3.24
N ILE A 81 3.10 9.76 -2.81
CA ILE A 81 1.97 9.65 -3.73
C ILE A 81 0.92 10.72 -3.45
N PRO A 82 0.14 11.13 -4.46
CA PRO A 82 -1.09 11.87 -4.23
C PRO A 82 -2.07 11.07 -3.37
N VAL A 83 -2.76 11.73 -2.45
CA VAL A 83 -3.72 11.07 -1.55
C VAL A 83 -4.84 10.35 -2.33
N HIS A 84 -5.21 10.86 -3.51
CA HIS A 84 -6.23 10.23 -4.37
C HIS A 84 -5.78 8.89 -4.98
N ASN A 85 -4.50 8.53 -4.90
CA ASN A 85 -4.01 7.21 -5.32
C ASN A 85 -4.15 6.13 -4.24
N ILE A 86 -4.58 6.52 -3.02
CA ILE A 86 -4.91 5.58 -1.95
C ILE A 86 -6.27 4.95 -2.24
N LEU A 87 -6.31 3.63 -2.38
CA LEU A 87 -7.52 2.88 -2.70
C LEU A 87 -8.34 2.54 -1.46
N SER A 88 -7.69 2.10 -0.39
CA SER A 88 -8.38 1.65 0.81
C SER A 88 -7.46 1.64 2.03
N ARG A 89 -8.06 1.38 3.20
CA ARG A 89 -7.34 1.15 4.47
C ARG A 89 -7.45 -0.32 4.85
N PHE A 90 -6.43 -0.85 5.53
CA PHE A 90 -6.47 -2.20 6.07
C PHE A 90 -6.07 -2.23 7.55
N VAL A 91 -6.35 -3.35 8.21
CA VAL A 91 -5.94 -3.63 9.59
C VAL A 91 -4.85 -4.70 9.57
N PRO A 92 -3.61 -4.41 9.98
CA PRO A 92 -2.57 -5.42 10.02
C PRO A 92 -2.82 -6.40 11.18
N ILE A 93 -2.64 -7.68 10.91
CA ILE A 93 -2.79 -8.77 11.89
C ILE A 93 -1.49 -9.59 11.90
N LYS A 94 -1.02 -9.94 13.09
CA LYS A 94 0.09 -10.91 13.23
C LYS A 94 -0.49 -12.32 13.22
N TYR A 95 0.04 -13.17 12.36
CA TYR A 95 -0.38 -14.57 12.24
C TYR A 95 0.81 -15.50 12.53
N LYS A 96 0.50 -16.75 12.90
CA LYS A 96 1.46 -17.84 13.04
C LYS A 96 0.96 -19.01 12.21
N ILE A 97 1.78 -19.48 11.27
CA ILE A 97 1.48 -20.70 10.52
C ILE A 97 1.65 -21.88 11.47
N SER A 98 0.67 -22.79 11.48
CA SER A 98 0.73 -24.00 12.28
C SER A 98 1.70 -25.01 11.66
N ASP A 99 2.55 -25.64 12.48
CA ASP A 99 3.43 -26.73 12.06
C ASP A 99 2.72 -28.09 11.99
N ARG A 100 1.41 -28.14 12.24
CA ARG A 100 0.64 -29.39 12.16
C ARG A 100 0.58 -29.86 10.70
N LYS A 101 1.33 -30.92 10.40
CA LYS A 101 1.10 -31.76 9.23
C LYS A 101 -0.12 -32.63 9.49
N ASN A 102 -1.11 -32.58 8.60
CA ASN A 102 -2.14 -33.62 8.51
C ASN A 102 -1.54 -34.90 7.93
#